data_AF-A0AB36YJ17-F1
#
_entry.id   AF-A0AB36YJ17-F1
#
_cell.length_a   1.000
_cell.length_b   1.000
_cell.length_c   1.000
_cell.angle_alpha   90.00
_cell.angle_beta   90.00
_cell.angle_gamma   90.00
#
_symmetry.space_group_name_H-M   'P 1'
#
loop_
_entity.id
_entity.type
_entity.pdbx_description
1 polymer ?
#
loop_
_entity_poly.entity_id
_entity_poly.type
_entity_poly.pdbx_seq_one_letter_code
_entity_poly.pdbx_strand_id
1 'polypeptide(L)'
;GALIDQGYPADHIVVVDSDGANIKAATGDGCVGVLGDARREEVLRQAALPSATQVIVAADRDDTSVLVTLTARRLAPHATIAAAAREE
;
A
#
# COMPACT_ATOMS: atom_id res chain seq x y z
N GLY A 1 -3.63 -1.28 13.33
CA GLY A 1 -3.86 -1.25 11.89
C GLY A 1 -4.88 -0.17 11.60
N ALA A 2 -4.44 0.99 11.11
CA ALA A 2 -5.29 2.18 11.05
C ALA A 2 -6.57 2.04 10.21
N LEU A 3 -6.59 1.12 9.23
CA LEU A 3 -7.76 0.85 8.38
C LEU A 3 -8.75 -0.14 9.02
N ILE A 4 -8.24 -1.16 9.72
CA ILE A 4 -9.08 -2.13 10.45
C ILE A 4 -9.85 -1.41 11.58
N ASP A 5 -9.17 -0.51 12.29
CA ASP A 5 -9.76 0.30 13.36
C ASP A 5 -10.82 1.30 12.82
N GLN A 6 -10.75 1.64 11.52
CA GLN A 6 -11.76 2.45 10.82
C GLN A 6 -12.93 1.62 10.24
N GLY A 7 -12.95 0.31 10.49
CA GLY A 7 -14.04 -0.58 10.07
C GLY A 7 -13.91 -1.13 8.65
N TYR A 8 -12.76 -0.99 7.99
CA TYR A 8 -12.51 -1.68 6.73
C TYR A 8 -12.29 -3.18 6.97
N PRO A 9 -12.96 -4.07 6.22
CA PRO A 9 -12.74 -5.50 6.37
C PRO A 9 -11.33 -5.86 5.87
N ALA A 10 -10.62 -6.67 6.65
CA ALA A 10 -9.20 -6.94 6.42
C ALA A 10 -8.93 -7.55 5.04
N ASP A 11 -9.82 -8.40 4.56
CA ASP A 11 -9.77 -9.02 3.23
C ASP A 11 -9.91 -8.03 2.06
N HIS A 12 -10.30 -6.79 2.32
CA HIS A 12 -10.30 -5.68 1.36
C HIS A 12 -9.05 -4.79 1.46
N ILE A 13 -8.14 -5.08 2.40
CA ILE A 13 -6.89 -4.35 2.59
C ILE A 13 -5.78 -5.14 1.91
N VAL A 14 -5.14 -4.52 0.91
CA VAL A 14 -3.98 -5.08 0.23
C VAL A 14 -2.72 -4.41 0.74
N VAL A 15 -1.80 -5.21 1.28
CA VAL A 15 -0.48 -4.78 1.76
C VAL A 15 0.58 -5.19 0.75
N VAL A 16 1.36 -4.21 0.29
CA VAL A 16 2.48 -4.44 -0.64
C VAL A 16 3.78 -4.14 0.10
N ASP A 17 4.68 -5.12 0.16
CA ASP A 17 6.00 -4.96 0.76
C ASP A 17 7.00 -5.89 0.08
N SER A 18 8.27 -5.49 0.04
CA SER A 18 9.37 -6.34 -0.43
C SER A 18 9.86 -7.33 0.63
N ASP A 19 9.56 -7.09 1.91
CA ASP A 19 9.89 -7.98 3.02
C ASP A 19 8.77 -8.98 3.27
N GLY A 20 9.08 -10.27 3.10
CA GLY A 20 8.15 -11.37 3.36
C GLY A 20 7.68 -11.46 4.80
N ALA A 21 8.44 -10.96 5.78
CA ALA A 21 8.01 -10.92 7.18
C ALA A 21 6.81 -9.98 7.37
N ASN A 22 6.83 -8.80 6.72
CA ASN A 22 5.74 -7.83 6.76
C ASN A 22 4.49 -8.39 6.07
N ILE A 23 4.65 -9.08 4.94
CA ILE A 23 3.57 -9.78 4.26
C ILE A 23 2.95 -10.87 5.13
N LYS A 24 3.78 -11.64 5.86
CA LYS A 24 3.31 -12.67 6.78
C LYS A 24 2.54 -12.08 7.95
N ALA A 25 2.96 -10.93 8.47
CA ALA A 25 2.22 -10.22 9.50
C ALA A 25 0.85 -9.74 8.98
N ALA A 26 0.83 -9.07 7.83
CA ALA A 26 -0.41 -8.57 7.21
C ALA A 26 -1.41 -9.70 6.92
N THR A 27 -0.95 -10.82 6.36
CA THR A 27 -1.80 -11.99 6.11
C THR A 27 -2.27 -12.68 7.39
N GLY A 28 -1.44 -12.64 8.46
CA GLY A 28 -1.84 -13.07 9.80
C GLY A 28 -2.97 -12.23 10.40
N ASP A 29 -3.04 -10.95 10.05
CA ASP A 29 -4.11 -10.03 10.44
C ASP A 29 -5.37 -10.14 9.54
N GLY A 30 -5.38 -11.05 8.56
CA GLY A 30 -6.48 -11.26 7.62
C GLY A 30 -6.45 -10.38 6.37
N CYS A 31 -5.38 -9.61 6.18
CA CYS A 31 -5.17 -8.79 4.98
C CYS A 31 -4.67 -9.62 3.78
N VAL A 32 -4.82 -9.06 2.58
CA VAL A 32 -4.20 -9.61 1.37
C VAL A 32 -2.77 -9.09 1.27
N GLY A 33 -1.79 -9.98 1.17
CA GLY A 33 -0.37 -9.62 1.04
C GLY A 33 0.16 -9.82 -0.36
N VAL A 34 0.86 -8.82 -0.91
CA VAL A 34 1.56 -8.87 -2.19
C VAL A 34 3.05 -8.63 -1.95
N LEU A 35 3.85 -9.69 -2.10
CA LEU A 35 5.30 -9.61 -1.99
C LEU A 35 5.88 -9.00 -3.28
N GLY A 36 6.45 -7.81 -3.19
CA GLY A 36 7.04 -7.13 -4.33
C GLY A 36 7.51 -5.71 -4.05
N ASP A 37 8.25 -5.15 -5.00
CA ASP A 37 8.72 -3.77 -4.93
C ASP A 37 7.61 -2.80 -5.35
N ALA A 38 7.09 -2.01 -4.40
CA ALA A 38 6.03 -1.04 -4.63
C ALA A 38 6.41 0.07 -5.64
N ARG A 39 7.69 0.23 -5.99
CA ARG A 39 8.12 1.14 -7.07
C ARG A 39 7.77 0.62 -8.46
N ARG A 40 7.49 -0.69 -8.60
CA ARG A 40 7.14 -1.30 -9.87
C ARG A 40 5.63 -1.22 -10.11
N GLU A 41 5.27 -0.65 -11.24
CA GLU A 41 3.87 -0.50 -11.66
C GLU A 41 3.13 -1.84 -11.78
N GLU A 42 3.82 -2.91 -12.17
CA GLU A 42 3.24 -4.26 -12.24
C GLU A 42 2.78 -4.77 -10.87
N VAL A 43 3.56 -4.52 -9.81
CA VAL A 43 3.24 -4.94 -8.44
C VAL A 43 2.03 -4.15 -7.93
N LEU A 44 1.98 -2.85 -8.20
CA LEU A 44 0.83 -2.01 -7.86
C LEU A 44 -0.45 -2.44 -8.60
N ARG A 45 -0.34 -2.88 -9.87
CA ARG A 45 -1.47 -3.45 -10.59
C ARG A 45 -1.94 -4.78 -9.99
N GLN A 46 -1.02 -5.66 -9.61
CA GLN A 46 -1.35 -6.91 -8.91
C GLN A 46 -2.06 -6.64 -7.57
N ALA A 47 -1.74 -5.53 -6.92
CA ALA A 47 -2.40 -5.07 -5.71
C ALA A 47 -3.77 -4.40 -5.95
N ALA A 48 -4.35 -4.52 -7.15
CA ALA A 48 -5.63 -3.92 -7.54
C ALA A 48 -5.71 -2.39 -7.33
N LEU A 49 -4.56 -1.71 -7.36
CA LEU A 49 -4.46 -0.27 -7.13
C LEU A 49 -5.37 0.57 -8.05
N PRO A 50 -5.52 0.28 -9.36
CA PRO A 50 -6.38 1.09 -10.23
C PRO A 50 -7.86 1.12 -9.84
N SER A 51 -8.31 0.19 -9.00
CA SER A 51 -9.68 0.13 -8.46
C SER A 51 -9.75 0.52 -6.98
N ALA A 52 -8.62 0.87 -6.36
CA ALA A 52 -8.57 1.24 -4.95
C ALA A 52 -9.25 2.60 -4.72
N THR A 53 -10.02 2.72 -3.65
CA THR A 53 -10.64 3.99 -3.24
C THR A 53 -9.79 4.75 -2.23
N GLN A 54 -8.92 4.05 -1.52
CA GLN A 54 -8.00 4.56 -0.51
C GLN A 54 -6.63 3.90 -0.72
N VAL A 55 -5.57 4.69 -0.66
CA VAL A 55 -4.18 4.20 -0.77
C VAL A 55 -3.37 4.80 0.37
N ILE A 56 -2.71 3.96 1.16
CA ILE A 56 -1.77 4.37 2.20
C ILE A 56 -0.36 3.99 1.76
N VAL A 57 0.53 4.99 1.68
CA VAL A 57 1.96 4.78 1.39
C VAL A 57 2.73 5.01 2.68
N ALA A 58 3.30 3.95 3.24
CA ALA A 58 4.08 3.97 4.48
C ALA A 58 5.50 3.45 4.25
N ALA A 59 6.19 3.97 3.22
CA ALA A 59 7.55 3.54 2.90
C ALA A 59 8.57 4.20 3.85
N ASP A 60 9.47 3.40 4.44
CA ASP A 60 10.50 3.84 5.40
C ASP A 60 11.64 4.69 4.80
N ARG A 61 11.58 5.09 3.51
CA ARG A 61 12.57 5.96 2.86
C ARG A 61 11.90 7.01 1.99
N ASP A 62 12.23 8.28 2.25
CA ASP A 62 11.59 9.45 1.63
C ASP A 62 11.59 9.44 0.10
N ASP A 63 12.70 9.05 -0.53
CA ASP A 63 12.80 8.99 -2.00
C ASP A 63 11.85 7.95 -2.62
N THR A 64 11.59 6.86 -1.88
CA THR A 64 10.67 5.80 -2.32
C THR A 64 9.22 6.21 -2.13
N SER A 65 8.92 6.92 -1.05
CA SER A 65 7.57 7.40 -0.74
C SER A 65 7.03 8.33 -1.84
N VAL A 66 7.86 9.25 -2.35
CA VAL A 66 7.46 10.20 -3.40
C VAL A 66 7.14 9.49 -4.72
N LEU A 67 8.04 8.62 -5.21
CA LEU A 67 7.85 7.91 -6.48
C LEU A 67 6.64 6.98 -6.44
N VAL A 68 6.45 6.25 -5.32
CA VAL A 68 5.30 5.38 -5.12
C VAL A 68 4.01 6.21 -5.09
N THR A 69 4.01 7.34 -4.38
CA THR A 69 2.85 8.25 -4.31
C THR A 69 2.45 8.79 -5.69
N LEU A 70 3.42 9.22 -6.51
CA LEU A 70 3.15 9.71 -7.87
C LEU A 70 2.63 8.62 -8.79
N THR A 71 3.22 7.43 -8.72
CA THR A 71 2.75 6.25 -9.48
C THR A 71 1.33 5.88 -9.05
N ALA A 72 1.07 5.90 -7.74
CA ALA A 72 -0.24 5.62 -7.20
C ALA A 72 -1.29 6.63 -7.68
N ARG A 73 -0.96 7.93 -7.67
CA ARG A 73 -1.83 8.99 -8.19
C ARG A 73 -2.12 8.83 -9.68
N ARG A 74 -1.14 8.38 -10.47
CA ARG A 74 -1.30 8.14 -11.91
C ARG A 74 -2.23 6.95 -12.19
N LEU A 75 -2.11 5.87 -11.43
CA LEU A 75 -2.90 4.65 -11.61
C LEU A 75 -4.30 4.76 -11.00
N ALA A 76 -4.44 5.48 -9.89
CA ALA A 76 -5.67 5.63 -9.13
C ALA A 76 -5.96 7.12 -8.87
N PRO A 77 -6.26 7.91 -9.93
CA PRO A 77 -6.47 9.36 -9.79
C PRO A 77 -7.67 9.71 -8.90
N HIS A 78 -8.64 8.80 -8.78
CA HIS A 78 -9.85 8.93 -7.97
C HIS A 78 -9.66 8.51 -6.51
N ALA A 79 -8.56 7.81 -6.18
CA ALA A 79 -8.31 7.36 -4.82
C ALA A 79 -7.87 8.51 -3.91
N THR A 80 -8.29 8.46 -2.65
CA THR A 80 -7.63 9.25 -1.62
C THR A 80 -6.29 8.60 -1.30
N ILE A 81 -5.21 9.40 -1.33
CA ILE A 81 -3.85 8.90 -1.09
C ILE A 81 -3.32 9.59 0.16
N ALA A 82 -3.00 8.79 1.18
CA ALA A 82 -2.33 9.24 2.39
C ALA A 82 -0.90 8.70 2.38
N ALA A 83 0.09 9.59 2.37
CA ALA A 83 1.49 9.20 2.50
C ALA A 83 1.95 9.53 3.92
N ALA A 84 2.45 8.53 4.64
CA ALA A 84 3.20 8.77 5.86
C ALA A 84 4.65 9.03 5.46
N ALA A 85 5.05 10.30 5.47
CA ALA A 85 6.45 10.68 5.47
C ALA A 85 6.91 10.76 6.93
N ARG A 86 7.97 10.04 7.29
CA ARG A 86 8.66 10.29 8.56
C ARG A 86 9.69 11.37 8.26
N GLU A 87 9.45 12.59 8.71
CA GLU A 87 10.47 13.64 8.74
C GLU A 87 11.55 13.21 9.73
N GLU A 88 12.80 13.11 9.27
CA GLU A 88 13.98 12.89 10.11
C GLU A 88 14.39 14.15 10.90
#